data_AF-A0A5D2YP14-F1
#
_entry.id   AF-A0A5D2YP14-F1
#
_cell.length_a   1.000
_cell.length_b   1.000
_cell.length_c   1.000
_cell.angle_alpha   90.00
_cell.angle_beta   90.00
_cell.angle_gamma   90.00
#
_symmetry.space_group_name_H-M   'P 1'
#
loop_
_entity.id
_entity.type
_entity.pdbx_description
1 polymer ?
#
loop_
_entity_poly.entity_id
_entity_poly.type
_entity_poly.pdbx_seq_one_letter_code
_entity_poly.pdbx_strand_id
1 'polypeptide(L)'
;MRLLLLVITSAYRPLVSNRLSERVVRRTCNAIGLFQTLASHPHTKMSFIRASMPEYLYAFLKTRSRERNYERLRFASLVVIGSLVEVDNPEVVDYLLATEMFPCCLCCMEIGTTLSKTVATFIIYRILLNEKGLNYLLSMPERYLVVTHCLENMVEILDVEDEEYLPHLLKNIICCYLRISENEKIRADLSGYIPWLLVDYKYVNIIRGDPEALCNLRRLIWLFGSGTGIQENLPVSHLDWSSDDEECNLLRTEIEKPKMAKKEVRKREIPERRGRV
;
A
#
# COMPACT_ATOMS: atom_id res chain seq x y z
N MET A 1 18.21 17.73 19.09
CA MET A 1 18.30 17.48 17.63
C MET A 1 19.74 17.31 17.11
N ARG A 2 20.66 18.26 17.30
CA ARG A 2 22.05 18.17 16.76
C ARG A 2 22.80 16.86 17.08
N LEU A 3 22.68 16.35 18.31
CA LEU A 3 23.31 15.08 18.70
C LEU A 3 22.72 13.86 17.97
N LEU A 4 21.40 13.86 17.69
CA LEU A 4 20.75 12.77 16.96
C LEU A 4 21.22 12.74 15.51
N LEU A 5 21.27 13.91 14.87
CA LEU A 5 21.79 14.05 13.51
C LEU A 5 23.23 13.56 13.42
N LEU A 6 24.09 13.96 14.36
CA LEU A 6 25.48 13.50 14.38
C LEU A 6 25.60 11.97 14.46
N VAL A 7 24.76 11.32 15.26
CA VAL A 7 24.72 9.85 15.34
C VAL A 7 24.27 9.25 14.00
N ILE A 8 23.20 9.75 13.40
CA ILE A 8 22.68 9.29 12.11
C ILE A 8 23.72 9.46 10.99
N THR A 9 24.28 10.66 10.84
CA THR A 9 25.26 10.96 9.79
C THR A 9 26.57 10.21 9.98
N SER A 10 26.92 9.84 11.22
CA SER A 10 28.13 9.03 11.47
C SER A 10 28.07 7.64 10.83
N ALA A 11 26.87 7.12 10.56
CA ALA A 11 26.67 5.84 9.89
C ALA A 11 26.88 5.90 8.37
N TYR A 12 26.88 7.09 7.74
CA TYR A 12 26.97 7.22 6.28
C TYR A 12 28.30 6.74 5.70
N ARG A 13 29.43 7.03 6.34
CA ARG A 13 30.74 6.54 5.87
C ARG A 13 30.81 5.00 5.93
N PRO A 14 30.47 4.35 7.06
CA PRO A 14 30.36 2.88 7.11
C PRO A 14 29.39 2.29 6.08
N LEU A 15 28.27 2.97 5.81
CA LEU A 15 27.26 2.59 4.82
C LEU A 15 27.85 2.52 3.40
N VAL A 16 28.59 3.56 2.99
CA VAL A 16 29.19 3.64 1.65
C VAL A 16 30.38 2.68 1.50
N SER A 17 31.16 2.48 2.56
CA SER A 17 32.35 1.60 2.51
C SER A 17 32.03 0.11 2.63
N ASN A 18 30.75 -0.26 2.65
CA ASN A 18 30.24 -1.60 2.90
C ASN A 18 30.76 -2.26 4.20
N ARG A 19 30.95 -1.45 5.25
CA ARG A 19 31.55 -1.87 6.54
C ARG A 19 30.66 -1.50 7.72
N LEU A 20 29.36 -1.81 7.63
CA LEU A 20 28.44 -1.62 8.73
C LEU A 20 28.65 -2.67 9.83
N SER A 21 29.21 -2.24 10.95
CA SER A 21 29.27 -3.06 12.16
C SER A 21 27.94 -3.02 12.93
N GLU A 22 27.64 -4.11 13.65
CA GLU A 22 26.44 -4.20 14.48
C GLU A 22 26.38 -3.08 15.54
N ARG A 23 27.54 -2.68 16.09
CA ARG A 23 27.61 -1.58 17.07
C ARG A 23 27.14 -0.25 16.48
N VAL A 24 27.53 0.05 15.24
CA VAL A 24 27.11 1.28 14.53
C VAL A 24 25.63 1.21 14.22
N VAL A 25 25.14 0.08 13.70
CA VAL A 25 23.72 -0.13 13.39
C VAL A 25 22.87 0.05 14.62
N ARG A 26 23.18 -0.65 15.73
CA ARG A 26 22.42 -0.55 16.98
C ARG A 26 22.34 0.89 17.50
N ARG A 27 23.48 1.60 17.51
CA ARG A 27 23.52 3.00 17.94
C ARG A 27 22.65 3.90 17.05
N THR A 28 22.69 3.67 15.74
CA THR A 28 21.95 4.44 14.75
C THR A 28 20.46 4.15 14.85
N CYS A 29 20.05 2.87 14.95
CA CYS A 29 18.66 2.47 15.18
C CYS A 29 18.09 3.09 16.46
N ASN A 30 18.85 3.16 17.56
CA ASN A 30 18.40 3.84 18.78
C ASN A 30 18.13 5.33 18.55
N ALA A 31 18.96 6.01 17.75
CA ALA A 31 18.73 7.40 17.39
C ALA A 31 17.52 7.57 16.45
N ILE A 32 17.34 6.64 15.51
CA ILE A 32 16.17 6.59 14.62
C ILE A 32 14.88 6.34 15.44
N GLY A 33 14.93 5.53 16.50
CA GLY A 33 13.80 5.34 17.41
C GLY A 33 13.35 6.65 18.08
N LEU A 34 14.27 7.57 18.37
CA LEU A 34 13.91 8.92 18.84
C LEU A 34 13.35 9.81 17.73
N PHE A 35 13.67 9.55 16.45
CA PHE A 35 12.97 10.19 15.33
C PHE A 35 11.53 9.68 15.22
N GLN A 36 11.30 8.39 15.48
CA GLN A 36 9.97 7.81 15.48
C GLN A 36 9.07 8.48 16.54
N THR A 37 9.58 8.73 17.75
CA THR A 37 8.78 9.39 18.80
C THR A 37 8.42 10.84 18.44
N LEU A 38 9.32 11.56 17.76
CA LEU A 38 9.03 12.90 17.24
C LEU A 38 8.01 12.88 16.10
N ALA A 39 8.10 11.86 15.24
CA ALA A 39 7.21 11.63 14.12
C ALA A 39 5.80 11.24 14.59
N SER A 40 5.65 10.42 15.62
CA SER A 40 4.34 9.99 16.13
C SER A 40 3.64 11.05 16.98
N HIS A 41 4.38 11.94 17.63
CA HIS A 41 3.80 12.91 18.54
C HIS A 41 3.10 14.09 17.82
N PRO A 42 1.80 14.36 18.10
CA PRO A 42 0.98 15.31 17.33
C PRO A 42 1.55 16.73 17.21
N HIS A 43 2.14 17.25 18.29
CA HIS A 43 2.66 18.62 18.31
C HIS A 43 4.05 18.77 17.67
N THR A 44 4.80 17.68 17.49
CA THR A 44 6.17 17.73 16.97
C THR A 44 6.28 17.21 15.55
N LYS A 45 5.34 16.36 15.11
CA LYS A 45 5.30 15.77 13.75
C LYS A 45 5.54 16.79 12.65
N MET A 46 4.79 17.90 12.66
CA MET A 46 4.91 18.91 11.60
C MET A 46 6.20 19.71 11.68
N SER A 47 6.67 20.05 12.88
CA SER A 47 7.98 20.71 13.05
C SER A 47 9.13 19.81 12.60
N PHE A 48 9.02 18.49 12.81
CA PHE A 48 9.97 17.49 12.35
C PHE A 48 10.04 17.42 10.81
N ILE A 49 8.87 17.42 10.15
CA ILE A 49 8.76 17.48 8.67
C ILE A 49 9.30 18.80 8.13
N ARG A 50 8.86 19.93 8.67
CA ARG A 50 9.26 21.29 8.21
C ARG A 50 10.76 21.56 8.39
N ALA A 51 11.41 20.84 9.30
CA ALA A 51 12.85 20.88 9.48
C ALA A 51 13.61 19.88 8.59
N SER A 52 12.96 19.23 7.62
CA SER A 52 13.54 18.24 6.70
C SER A 52 14.28 17.09 7.42
N MET A 53 13.87 16.78 8.65
CA MET A 53 14.53 15.74 9.45
C MET A 53 14.37 14.33 8.87
N PRO A 54 13.22 13.93 8.26
CA PRO A 54 13.10 12.62 7.62
C PRO A 54 14.11 12.39 6.50
N GLU A 55 14.59 13.44 5.82
CA GLU A 55 15.50 13.32 4.66
C GLU A 55 16.85 12.68 5.03
N TYR A 56 17.28 12.81 6.29
CA TYR A 56 18.49 12.15 6.79
C TYR A 56 18.38 10.62 6.81
N LEU A 57 17.19 10.06 6.61
CA LEU A 57 16.97 8.62 6.53
C LEU A 57 17.11 8.07 5.09
N TYR A 58 17.16 8.94 4.06
CA TYR A 58 17.27 8.50 2.66
C TYR A 58 18.48 7.62 2.39
N ALA A 59 19.61 7.94 3.01
CA ALA A 59 20.83 7.16 2.84
C ALA A 59 20.58 5.69 3.18
N PHE A 60 19.81 5.41 4.23
CA PHE A 60 19.50 4.04 4.66
C PHE A 60 18.48 3.38 3.74
N LEU A 61 17.39 4.09 3.42
CA LEU A 61 16.30 3.58 2.57
C LEU A 61 16.76 3.21 1.14
N LYS A 62 17.77 3.92 0.61
CA LYS A 62 18.32 3.68 -0.74
C LYS A 62 19.33 2.53 -0.82
N THR A 63 19.68 1.91 0.30
CA THR A 63 20.65 0.80 0.28
C THR A 63 20.04 -0.46 -0.36
N ARG A 64 20.80 -1.14 -1.23
CA ARG A 64 20.34 -2.36 -1.94
C ARG A 64 20.85 -3.68 -1.35
N SER A 65 21.78 -3.65 -0.38
CA SER A 65 22.31 -4.88 0.24
C SER A 65 21.25 -5.55 1.12
N ARG A 66 21.00 -6.85 0.92
CA ARG A 66 20.08 -7.69 1.72
C ARG A 66 20.70 -8.19 3.04
N GLU A 67 21.92 -7.77 3.36
CA GLU A 67 22.55 -8.13 4.63
C GLU A 67 21.76 -7.59 5.83
N ARG A 68 21.72 -8.37 6.91
CA ARG A 68 20.95 -8.08 8.14
C ARG A 68 21.15 -6.66 8.68
N ASN A 69 22.37 -6.14 8.63
CA ASN A 69 22.69 -4.82 9.16
C ASN A 69 22.05 -3.68 8.35
N TYR A 70 21.94 -3.83 7.03
CA TYR A 70 21.28 -2.87 6.16
C TYR A 70 19.76 -2.96 6.28
N GLU A 71 19.22 -4.18 6.33
CA GLU A 71 17.79 -4.41 6.57
C GLU A 71 17.32 -3.76 7.87
N ARG A 72 18.09 -3.89 8.96
CA ARG A 72 17.75 -3.24 10.24
C ARG A 72 17.68 -1.72 10.15
N LEU A 73 18.57 -1.09 9.39
CA LEU A 73 18.55 0.36 9.18
C LEU A 73 17.38 0.78 8.28
N ARG A 74 17.12 0.03 7.21
CA ARG A 74 15.96 0.27 6.34
C ARG A 74 14.66 0.16 7.12
N PHE A 75 14.47 -0.95 7.83
CA PHE A 75 13.29 -1.18 8.66
C PHE A 75 13.08 -0.07 9.69
N ALA A 76 14.11 0.26 10.48
CA ALA A 76 14.01 1.34 11.46
C ALA A 76 13.64 2.68 10.81
N SER A 77 14.18 2.96 9.62
CA SER A 77 13.87 4.17 8.86
C SER A 77 12.42 4.17 8.34
N LEU A 78 11.96 3.05 7.78
CA LEU A 78 10.58 2.87 7.31
C LEU A 78 9.59 3.07 8.45
N VAL A 79 9.88 2.58 9.64
CA VAL A 79 9.02 2.76 10.82
C VAL A 79 8.81 4.24 11.16
N VAL A 80 9.85 5.09 11.04
CA VAL A 80 9.68 6.55 11.21
C VAL A 80 8.71 7.11 10.17
N ILE A 81 8.86 6.72 8.90
CA ILE A 81 7.97 7.19 7.82
C ILE A 81 6.55 6.66 8.02
N GLY A 82 6.39 5.41 8.46
CA GLY A 82 5.13 4.80 8.83
C GLY A 82 4.39 5.59 9.91
N SER A 83 5.09 6.02 10.97
CA SER A 83 4.52 6.87 12.03
C SER A 83 4.10 8.26 11.54
N LEU A 84 4.73 8.80 10.49
CA LEU A 84 4.28 10.06 9.89
C LEU A 84 2.91 9.90 9.23
N VAL A 85 2.72 8.84 8.46
CA VAL A 85 1.49 8.56 7.70
C VAL A 85 0.41 7.86 8.50
N GLU A 86 0.69 7.41 9.73
CA GLU A 86 -0.27 6.69 10.58
C GLU A 86 -1.53 7.51 10.89
N VAL A 87 -1.38 8.81 11.12
CA VAL A 87 -2.51 9.74 11.26
C VAL A 87 -2.70 10.44 9.92
N ASP A 88 -3.92 10.39 9.39
CA ASP A 88 -4.22 11.00 8.09
C ASP A 88 -4.00 12.51 8.14
N ASN A 89 -3.08 12.99 7.31
CA ASN A 89 -2.76 14.39 7.18
C ASN A 89 -2.25 14.67 5.75
N PRO A 90 -2.96 15.48 4.95
CA PRO A 90 -2.58 15.75 3.57
C PRO A 90 -1.23 16.47 3.44
N GLU A 91 -0.80 17.28 4.42
CA GLU A 91 0.51 17.96 4.40
C GLU A 91 1.67 16.96 4.48
N VAL A 92 1.46 15.83 5.18
CA VAL A 92 2.44 14.73 5.23
C VAL A 92 2.55 14.08 3.85
N VAL A 93 1.41 13.79 3.19
CA VAL A 93 1.40 13.21 1.85
C VAL A 93 2.08 14.14 0.85
N ASP A 94 1.75 15.45 0.88
CA ASP A 94 2.40 16.45 0.04
C ASP A 94 3.93 16.43 0.21
N TYR A 95 4.42 16.36 1.45
CA TYR A 95 5.85 16.25 1.75
C TYR A 95 6.48 14.94 1.21
N LEU A 96 5.81 13.80 1.38
CA LEU A 96 6.34 12.51 0.91
C LEU A 96 6.39 12.40 -0.62
N LEU A 97 5.49 13.09 -1.32
CA LEU A 97 5.45 13.16 -2.78
C LEU A 97 6.41 14.21 -3.35
N ALA A 98 6.57 15.35 -2.66
CA ALA A 98 7.52 16.39 -3.05
C ALA A 98 8.98 15.95 -2.86
N THR A 99 9.20 14.90 -2.09
CA THR A 99 10.52 14.34 -1.82
C THR A 99 10.67 12.92 -2.38
N GLU A 100 11.89 12.39 -2.37
CA GLU A 100 12.20 11.04 -2.87
C GLU A 100 11.69 9.90 -1.95
N MET A 101 10.74 10.15 -1.05
CA MET A 101 10.24 9.12 -0.12
C MET A 101 9.41 8.05 -0.83
N PHE A 102 8.55 8.44 -1.76
CA PHE A 102 7.71 7.49 -2.50
C PHE A 102 8.56 6.46 -3.28
N PRO A 103 9.54 6.85 -4.12
CA PRO A 103 10.46 5.90 -4.76
C PRO A 103 11.27 5.05 -3.78
N CYS A 104 11.70 5.62 -2.64
CA CYS A 104 12.42 4.86 -1.61
C CYS A 104 11.58 3.73 -1.01
N CYS A 105 10.28 3.97 -0.77
CA CYS A 105 9.37 2.95 -0.27
C CYS A 105 9.18 1.83 -1.30
N LEU A 106 9.04 2.15 -2.59
CA LEU A 106 8.99 1.14 -3.65
C LEU A 106 10.27 0.30 -3.72
N CYS A 107 11.44 0.92 -3.56
CA CYS A 107 12.69 0.17 -3.50
C CYS A 107 12.69 -0.83 -2.33
N CYS A 108 12.16 -0.43 -1.16
CA CYS A 108 12.05 -1.32 0.00
C CYS A 108 11.01 -2.44 -0.19
N MET A 109 9.92 -2.18 -0.91
CA MET A 109 8.97 -3.22 -1.33
C MET A 109 9.62 -4.26 -2.25
N GLU A 110 10.52 -3.85 -3.13
CA GLU A 110 11.21 -4.75 -4.06
C GLU A 110 12.24 -5.65 -3.33
N ILE A 111 13.10 -5.08 -2.48
CA ILE A 111 14.28 -5.79 -1.97
C ILE A 111 14.17 -6.29 -0.52
N GLY A 112 13.25 -5.73 0.27
CA GLY A 112 13.24 -5.89 1.72
C GLY A 112 12.82 -7.28 2.20
N THR A 113 13.00 -7.54 3.49
CA THR A 113 12.35 -8.68 4.17
C THR A 113 10.83 -8.51 4.18
N THR A 114 10.08 -9.57 4.47
CA THR A 114 8.62 -9.53 4.59
C THR A 114 8.16 -8.40 5.49
N LEU A 115 8.81 -8.22 6.64
CA LEU A 115 8.52 -7.14 7.57
C LEU A 115 8.77 -5.73 6.97
N SER A 116 9.92 -5.52 6.31
CA SER A 116 10.21 -4.26 5.61
C SER A 116 9.20 -3.98 4.49
N LYS A 117 8.84 -5.01 3.72
CA LYS A 117 7.82 -4.94 2.66
C LYS A 117 6.46 -4.57 3.23
N THR A 118 6.06 -5.14 4.37
CA THR A 118 4.78 -4.82 5.03
C THR A 118 4.70 -3.33 5.37
N VAL A 119 5.73 -2.76 6.02
CA VAL A 119 5.73 -1.35 6.39
C VAL A 119 5.80 -0.45 5.17
N ALA A 120 6.64 -0.78 4.18
CA ALA A 120 6.76 0.01 2.95
C ALA A 120 5.44 0.02 2.14
N THR A 121 4.79 -1.14 2.01
CA THR A 121 3.50 -1.26 1.33
C THR A 121 2.40 -0.52 2.10
N PHE A 122 2.40 -0.57 3.43
CA PHE A 122 1.50 0.25 4.25
C PHE A 122 1.69 1.75 3.98
N ILE A 123 2.93 2.24 3.90
CA ILE A 123 3.20 3.66 3.58
C ILE A 123 2.65 4.03 2.21
N ILE A 124 2.90 3.21 1.19
CA ILE A 124 2.36 3.43 -0.16
C ILE A 124 0.83 3.43 -0.12
N TYR A 125 0.20 2.45 0.55
CA TYR A 125 -1.24 2.42 0.71
C TYR A 125 -1.79 3.70 1.34
N ARG A 126 -1.18 4.19 2.43
CA ARG A 126 -1.59 5.45 3.08
C ARG A 126 -1.46 6.66 2.17
N ILE A 127 -0.44 6.70 1.30
CA ILE A 127 -0.31 7.74 0.28
C ILE A 127 -1.45 7.64 -0.74
N LEU A 128 -1.79 6.42 -1.20
CA LEU A 128 -2.83 6.19 -2.20
C LEU A 128 -4.24 6.47 -1.67
N LEU A 129 -4.48 6.34 -0.37
CA LEU A 129 -5.76 6.76 0.24
C LEU A 129 -6.02 8.26 0.05
N ASN A 130 -4.97 9.08 -0.01
CA ASN A 130 -5.11 10.50 -0.29
C ASN A 130 -5.29 10.76 -1.79
N GLU A 131 -6.25 11.63 -2.15
CA GLU A 131 -6.53 11.99 -3.54
C GLU A 131 -5.31 12.56 -4.28
N LYS A 132 -4.45 13.34 -3.61
CA LYS A 132 -3.23 13.86 -4.23
C LYS A 132 -2.22 12.75 -4.52
N GLY A 133 -2.09 11.78 -3.61
CA GLY A 133 -1.23 10.62 -3.79
C GLY A 133 -1.70 9.70 -4.91
N LEU A 134 -3.01 9.45 -4.98
CA LEU A 134 -3.58 8.72 -6.10
C LEU A 134 -3.36 9.48 -7.42
N ASN A 135 -3.70 10.77 -7.50
CA ASN A 135 -3.48 11.56 -8.72
C ASN A 135 -2.00 11.63 -9.13
N TYR A 136 -1.07 11.69 -8.18
CA TYR A 136 0.36 11.59 -8.45
C TYR A 136 0.70 10.26 -9.13
N LEU A 137 0.20 9.13 -8.59
CA LEU A 137 0.40 7.81 -9.18
C LEU A 137 -0.19 7.72 -10.59
N LEU A 138 -1.40 8.24 -10.77
CA LEU A 138 -2.16 8.09 -12.02
C LEU A 138 -1.83 9.14 -13.08
N SER A 139 -0.97 10.12 -12.75
CA SER A 139 -0.58 11.18 -13.69
C SER A 139 0.22 10.68 -14.90
N MET A 140 0.97 9.58 -14.74
CA MET A 140 1.84 9.01 -15.76
C MET A 140 1.73 7.48 -15.74
N PRO A 141 1.59 6.81 -16.90
CA PRO A 141 1.41 5.36 -16.93
C PRO A 141 2.52 4.57 -16.26
N GLU A 142 3.76 5.02 -16.39
CA GLU A 142 4.95 4.36 -15.84
C GLU A 142 4.87 4.25 -14.31
N ARG A 143 4.24 5.20 -13.63
CA ARG A 143 4.18 5.24 -12.18
C ARG A 143 3.29 4.13 -11.62
N TYR A 144 2.06 3.99 -12.12
CA TYR A 144 1.18 2.92 -11.63
C TYR A 144 1.68 1.55 -12.07
N LEU A 145 2.27 1.42 -13.27
CA LEU A 145 2.84 0.16 -13.75
C LEU A 145 3.99 -0.34 -12.87
N VAL A 146 4.89 0.55 -12.42
CA VAL A 146 5.97 0.16 -11.50
C VAL A 146 5.40 -0.30 -10.16
N VAL A 147 4.35 0.36 -9.65
CA VAL A 147 3.71 -0.04 -8.39
C VAL A 147 3.03 -1.40 -8.53
N THR A 148 2.23 -1.61 -9.59
CA THR A 148 1.52 -2.88 -9.80
C THR A 148 2.49 -4.03 -10.02
N HIS A 149 3.53 -3.84 -10.83
CA HIS A 149 4.56 -4.86 -11.03
C HIS A 149 5.33 -5.18 -9.73
N CYS A 150 5.59 -4.19 -8.87
CA CYS A 150 6.19 -4.44 -7.57
C CYS A 150 5.26 -5.26 -6.65
N LEU A 151 3.97 -4.92 -6.60
CA LEU A 151 2.96 -5.67 -5.85
C LEU A 151 2.83 -7.11 -6.37
N GLU A 152 2.80 -7.31 -7.68
CA GLU A 152 2.75 -8.63 -8.33
C GLU A 152 3.96 -9.49 -7.98
N ASN A 153 5.18 -8.99 -8.21
CA ASN A 153 6.40 -9.71 -7.84
C ASN A 153 6.46 -10.04 -6.35
N MET A 154 5.95 -9.16 -5.50
CA MET A 154 5.88 -9.45 -4.07
C MET A 154 5.01 -10.66 -3.80
N VAL A 155 3.86 -10.83 -4.47
CA VAL A 155 2.95 -11.98 -4.34
C VAL A 155 3.56 -13.26 -4.92
N GLU A 156 4.24 -13.18 -6.07
CA GLU A 156 4.86 -14.33 -6.72
C GLU A 156 6.01 -14.93 -5.91
N ILE A 157 6.83 -14.07 -5.30
CA ILE A 157 8.03 -14.45 -4.54
C ILE A 157 7.72 -14.45 -3.03
N LEU A 158 6.46 -14.67 -2.63
CA LEU A 158 6.08 -14.76 -1.22
C LEU A 158 6.71 -15.99 -0.59
N ASP A 159 7.71 -15.76 0.25
CA ASP A 159 8.26 -16.76 1.15
C ASP A 159 7.34 -16.92 2.36
N VAL A 160 7.04 -18.17 2.73
CA VAL A 160 6.09 -18.51 3.80
C VAL A 160 6.78 -18.54 5.17
N GLU A 161 8.09 -18.35 5.23
CA GLU A 161 8.85 -18.41 6.49
C GLU A 161 8.43 -17.32 7.52
N ASP A 162 7.84 -16.20 7.07
CA ASP A 162 7.41 -15.08 7.92
C ASP A 162 5.88 -15.03 8.10
N GLU A 163 5.26 -16.14 8.54
CA GLU A 163 3.79 -16.27 8.69
C GLU A 163 3.15 -15.16 9.55
N GLU A 164 3.88 -14.59 10.52
CA GLU A 164 3.38 -13.52 11.40
C GLU A 164 3.02 -12.23 10.63
N TYR A 165 3.85 -11.82 9.65
CA TYR A 165 3.69 -10.54 8.95
C TYR A 165 2.97 -10.65 7.61
N LEU A 166 2.83 -11.88 7.12
CA LEU A 166 2.25 -12.18 5.82
C LEU A 166 0.78 -11.73 5.68
N PRO A 167 -0.12 -11.91 6.68
CA PRO A 167 -1.48 -11.38 6.60
C PRO A 167 -1.53 -9.86 6.42
N HIS A 168 -0.66 -9.13 7.13
CA HIS A 168 -0.58 -7.68 7.02
C HIS A 168 -0.04 -7.22 5.67
N LEU A 169 0.96 -7.93 5.12
CA LEU A 169 1.47 -7.65 3.78
C LEU A 169 0.38 -7.86 2.73
N LEU A 170 -0.30 -9.00 2.76
CA LEU A 170 -1.38 -9.34 1.83
C LEU A 170 -2.53 -8.33 1.92
N LYS A 171 -2.95 -7.96 3.13
CA LYS A 171 -3.97 -6.90 3.33
C LYS A 171 -3.55 -5.61 2.63
N ASN A 172 -2.33 -5.12 2.87
CA ASN A 172 -1.85 -3.88 2.26
C ASN A 172 -1.77 -3.98 0.73
N ILE A 173 -1.36 -5.13 0.18
CA ILE A 173 -1.33 -5.39 -1.27
C ILE A 173 -2.74 -5.31 -1.86
N ILE A 174 -3.70 -6.02 -1.26
CA ILE A 174 -5.11 -6.03 -1.69
C ILE A 174 -5.68 -4.61 -1.65
N CYS A 175 -5.43 -3.87 -0.57
CA CYS A 175 -5.90 -2.50 -0.41
C CYS A 175 -5.29 -1.54 -1.44
N CYS A 176 -4.00 -1.70 -1.80
CA CYS A 176 -3.37 -0.93 -2.88
C CYS A 176 -4.07 -1.22 -4.22
N TYR A 177 -4.23 -2.49 -4.60
CA TYR A 177 -4.92 -2.85 -5.85
C TYR A 177 -6.33 -2.31 -5.89
N LEU A 178 -7.09 -2.46 -4.80
CA LEU A 178 -8.46 -1.96 -4.72
C LEU A 178 -8.51 -0.45 -4.94
N ARG A 179 -7.64 0.31 -4.25
CA ARG A 179 -7.60 1.76 -4.35
C ARG A 179 -7.23 2.25 -5.75
N ILE A 180 -6.27 1.62 -6.42
CA ILE A 180 -5.91 1.97 -7.81
C ILE A 180 -7.08 1.64 -8.76
N SER A 181 -7.78 0.53 -8.52
CA SER A 181 -8.90 0.04 -9.34
C SER A 181 -10.18 0.88 -9.22
N GLU A 182 -10.26 1.81 -8.26
CA GLU A 182 -11.37 2.76 -8.17
C GLU A 182 -11.37 3.76 -9.35
N ASN A 183 -10.21 3.97 -9.99
CA ASN A 183 -10.16 4.78 -11.20
C ASN A 183 -10.64 3.97 -12.42
N GLU A 184 -11.79 4.39 -12.98
CA GLU A 184 -12.43 3.68 -14.09
C GLU A 184 -11.55 3.57 -15.35
N LYS A 185 -10.67 4.55 -15.60
CA LYS A 185 -9.80 4.55 -16.78
C LYS A 185 -8.74 3.45 -16.71
N ILE A 186 -8.17 3.28 -15.52
CA ILE A 186 -7.04 2.36 -15.29
C ILE A 186 -7.53 0.94 -15.01
N ARG A 187 -8.75 0.79 -14.50
CA ARG A 187 -9.37 -0.52 -14.24
C ARG A 187 -9.36 -1.44 -15.46
N ALA A 188 -9.54 -0.91 -16.68
CA ALA A 188 -9.49 -1.72 -17.90
C ALA A 188 -8.08 -2.27 -18.19
N ASP A 189 -7.05 -1.48 -17.93
CA ASP A 189 -5.66 -1.88 -18.14
C ASP A 189 -5.17 -2.81 -17.01
N LEU A 190 -5.68 -2.62 -15.78
CA LEU A 190 -5.32 -3.40 -14.60
C LEU A 190 -5.73 -4.87 -14.63
N SER A 191 -6.69 -5.26 -15.47
CA SER A 191 -7.18 -6.65 -15.49
C SER A 191 -6.10 -7.67 -15.84
N GLY A 192 -5.02 -7.24 -16.52
CA GLY A 192 -3.85 -8.07 -16.81
C GLY A 192 -2.79 -8.11 -15.71
N TYR A 193 -2.85 -7.20 -14.72
CA TYR A 193 -1.79 -7.02 -13.70
C TYR A 193 -2.21 -7.44 -12.30
N ILE A 194 -3.46 -7.88 -12.11
CA ILE A 194 -3.87 -8.44 -10.81
C ILE A 194 -3.36 -9.87 -10.73
N PRO A 195 -2.52 -10.19 -9.73
CA PRO A 195 -2.03 -11.55 -9.56
C PRO A 195 -3.22 -12.42 -9.18
N TRP A 196 -3.63 -13.31 -10.09
CA TRP A 196 -4.62 -14.35 -9.80
C TRP A 196 -4.18 -15.21 -8.60
N LEU A 197 -2.88 -15.22 -8.31
CA LEU A 197 -2.32 -15.77 -7.09
C LEU A 197 -3.02 -15.25 -5.84
N LEU A 198 -3.47 -13.99 -5.75
CA LEU A 198 -4.19 -13.50 -4.56
C LEU A 198 -5.49 -14.25 -4.26
N VAL A 199 -6.04 -14.98 -5.24
CA VAL A 199 -7.27 -15.79 -5.13
C VAL A 199 -6.95 -17.26 -4.81
N ASP A 200 -5.68 -17.65 -4.81
CA ASP A 200 -5.27 -19.01 -4.41
C ASP A 200 -5.68 -19.30 -2.96
N TYR A 201 -6.18 -20.51 -2.74
CA TYR A 201 -6.58 -21.02 -1.44
C TYR A 201 -5.53 -20.77 -0.34
N LYS A 202 -4.24 -20.88 -0.68
CA LYS A 202 -3.12 -20.61 0.23
C LYS A 202 -3.21 -19.20 0.83
N TYR A 203 -3.34 -18.17 0.00
CA TYR A 203 -3.34 -16.77 0.47
C TYR A 203 -4.67 -16.38 1.10
N VAL A 204 -5.77 -16.90 0.59
CA VAL A 204 -7.10 -16.71 1.21
C VAL A 204 -7.11 -17.28 2.63
N ASN A 205 -6.47 -18.44 2.86
CA ASN A 205 -6.38 -19.02 4.20
C ASN A 205 -5.52 -18.17 5.17
N ILE A 206 -4.46 -17.54 4.68
CA ILE A 206 -3.60 -16.65 5.48
C ILE A 206 -4.37 -15.42 5.98
N ILE A 207 -5.20 -14.80 5.12
CA ILE A 207 -5.99 -13.62 5.50
C ILE A 207 -7.36 -13.96 6.11
N ARG A 208 -7.66 -15.26 6.33
CA ARG A 208 -8.97 -15.71 6.80
C ARG A 208 -9.38 -15.11 8.15
N GLY A 209 -8.40 -14.80 9.00
CA GLY A 209 -8.61 -14.16 10.29
C GLY A 209 -8.90 -12.66 10.24
N ASP A 210 -8.78 -12.01 9.07
CA ASP A 210 -9.06 -10.58 8.89
C ASP A 210 -10.29 -10.37 7.98
N PRO A 211 -11.47 -10.04 8.55
CA PRO A 211 -12.70 -9.89 7.78
C PRO A 211 -12.65 -8.71 6.81
N GLU A 212 -11.92 -7.64 7.15
CA GLU A 212 -11.77 -6.47 6.29
C GLU A 212 -10.94 -6.83 5.05
N ALA A 213 -9.84 -7.56 5.22
CA ALA A 213 -9.01 -8.04 4.11
C ALA A 213 -9.81 -8.95 3.16
N LEU A 214 -10.68 -9.81 3.70
CA LEU A 214 -11.57 -10.66 2.91
C LEU A 214 -12.65 -9.85 2.16
N CYS A 215 -13.37 -8.91 2.79
CA CYS A 215 -14.38 -8.08 2.11
C CYS A 215 -13.69 -7.22 1.01
N ASN A 216 -12.47 -6.72 1.24
CA ASN A 216 -11.67 -6.02 0.22
C ASN A 216 -11.25 -6.93 -0.95
N LEU A 217 -10.81 -8.16 -0.68
CA LEU A 217 -10.50 -9.13 -1.73
C LEU A 217 -11.73 -9.48 -2.57
N ARG A 218 -12.89 -9.71 -1.93
CA ARG A 218 -14.18 -9.94 -2.62
C ARG A 218 -14.54 -8.77 -3.53
N ARG A 219 -14.40 -7.53 -3.03
CA ARG A 219 -14.66 -6.32 -3.81
C ARG A 219 -13.73 -6.21 -5.01
N LEU A 220 -12.44 -6.53 -4.84
CA LEU A 220 -11.49 -6.58 -5.93
C LEU A 220 -11.92 -7.62 -6.98
N ILE A 221 -12.18 -8.86 -6.57
CA ILE A 221 -12.65 -9.92 -7.48
C ILE A 221 -13.91 -9.49 -8.23
N TRP A 222 -14.88 -8.87 -7.56
CA TRP A 222 -16.11 -8.42 -8.20
C TRP A 222 -15.89 -7.34 -9.28
N LEU A 223 -14.97 -6.40 -9.02
CA LEU A 223 -14.64 -5.33 -9.97
C LEU A 223 -14.05 -5.87 -11.28
N PHE A 224 -13.30 -6.97 -11.22
CA PHE A 224 -12.63 -7.57 -12.38
C PHE A 224 -13.39 -8.76 -12.99
N GLY A 225 -14.10 -9.54 -12.17
CA GLY A 225 -14.89 -10.70 -12.60
C GLY A 225 -16.16 -10.37 -13.38
N SER A 226 -16.58 -9.11 -13.43
CA SER A 226 -17.77 -8.67 -14.19
C SER A 226 -17.52 -8.52 -15.71
N GLY A 227 -16.27 -8.59 -16.18
CA GLY A 227 -15.89 -8.38 -17.59
C GLY A 227 -15.21 -9.57 -18.28
N THR A 228 -14.86 -10.59 -17.52
CA THR A 228 -14.17 -11.80 -17.97
C THR A 228 -15.00 -12.98 -17.49
N GLY A 229 -15.31 -13.97 -18.33
CA GLY A 229 -16.14 -15.15 -17.99
C GLY A 229 -15.54 -16.06 -16.91
N ILE A 230 -15.32 -15.51 -15.72
CA ILE A 230 -14.48 -16.05 -14.64
C ILE A 230 -15.34 -16.52 -13.46
N GLN A 231 -16.68 -16.37 -13.52
CA GLN A 231 -17.55 -17.05 -12.56
C GLN A 231 -17.45 -18.59 -12.63
N GLU A 232 -16.91 -19.16 -13.71
CA GLU A 232 -16.82 -20.62 -13.88
C GLU A 232 -15.51 -21.25 -13.37
N ASN A 233 -14.45 -20.48 -13.11
CA ASN A 233 -13.12 -21.01 -12.74
C ASN A 233 -12.57 -20.54 -11.39
N LEU A 234 -13.31 -19.75 -10.62
CA LEU A 234 -12.91 -19.56 -9.23
C LEU A 234 -13.15 -20.88 -8.47
N PRO A 235 -12.25 -21.28 -7.55
CA PRO A 235 -12.56 -22.23 -6.49
C PRO A 235 -13.51 -21.56 -5.47
N VAL A 236 -14.63 -20.98 -5.94
CA VAL A 236 -15.69 -20.35 -5.15
C VAL A 236 -16.62 -21.40 -4.53
N SER A 237 -16.53 -22.66 -4.94
CA SER A 237 -17.35 -23.75 -4.43
C SER A 237 -16.99 -24.23 -3.02
N HIS A 238 -15.80 -23.92 -2.50
CA HIS A 238 -15.31 -24.46 -1.22
C HIS A 238 -15.21 -23.45 -0.06
N LEU A 239 -15.39 -22.16 -0.34
CA LEU A 239 -15.48 -21.14 0.69
C LEU A 239 -16.96 -20.83 0.89
N ASP A 240 -17.49 -21.18 2.06
CA ASP A 240 -18.85 -20.82 2.44
C ASP A 240 -18.91 -19.29 2.63
N TRP A 241 -19.25 -18.59 1.55
CA TRP A 241 -19.31 -17.14 1.48
C TRP A 241 -20.58 -16.56 2.12
N SER A 242 -21.31 -17.35 2.92
CA SER A 242 -22.61 -17.03 3.51
C SER A 242 -22.54 -16.46 4.94
N SER A 243 -21.38 -16.04 5.43
CA SER A 243 -21.31 -15.33 6.72
C SER A 243 -21.89 -13.93 6.57
N ASP A 244 -22.99 -13.69 7.29
CA ASP A 244 -23.74 -12.46 7.42
C ASP A 244 -22.91 -11.28 8.00
N ASP A 245 -22.03 -10.70 7.19
CA ASP A 245 -21.40 -9.42 7.51
C ASP A 245 -22.36 -8.28 7.16
N GLU A 246 -23.20 -7.89 8.13
CA GLU A 246 -24.16 -6.78 8.08
C GLU A 246 -23.53 -5.47 7.52
N GLU A 247 -22.22 -5.30 7.71
CA GLU A 247 -21.42 -4.16 7.24
C GLU A 247 -21.17 -4.18 5.71
N CYS A 248 -20.94 -5.36 5.13
CA CYS A 248 -20.76 -5.55 3.69
C CYS A 248 -22.16 -5.43 2.97
N ASN A 249 -23.28 -5.63 3.69
CA ASN A 249 -24.66 -5.32 3.25
C ASN A 249 -25.05 -3.83 3.35
N LEU A 250 -24.58 -3.12 4.38
CA LEU A 250 -24.75 -1.66 4.48
C LEU A 250 -24.03 -0.93 3.32
N LEU A 251 -22.83 -1.39 2.97
CA LEU A 251 -22.07 -0.87 1.81
C LEU A 251 -22.75 -1.17 0.46
N ARG A 252 -23.46 -2.31 0.31
CA ARG A 252 -24.33 -2.57 -0.85
C ARG A 252 -25.38 -1.47 -1.01
N THR A 253 -26.04 -1.08 0.07
CA THR A 253 -27.10 -0.06 0.01
C THR A 253 -26.58 1.35 -0.27
N GLU A 254 -25.37 1.71 0.15
CA GLU A 254 -24.80 3.04 -0.13
C GLU A 254 -24.25 3.18 -1.56
N ILE A 255 -23.67 2.12 -2.12
CA ILE A 255 -23.11 2.12 -3.48
C ILE A 255 -24.20 1.96 -4.57
N GLU A 256 -25.36 1.39 -4.23
CA GLU A 256 -26.50 1.28 -5.17
C GLU A 256 -27.32 2.57 -5.31
N LYS A 257 -27.28 3.49 -4.34
CA LYS A 257 -27.93 4.81 -4.43
C LYS A 257 -27.59 5.58 -5.72
N PRO A 258 -26.31 5.70 -6.13
CA PRO A 258 -25.97 6.39 -7.39
C PRO A 258 -26.31 5.58 -8.66
N LYS A 259 -26.46 4.25 -8.59
CA LYS A 259 -26.86 3.41 -9.74
C LYS A 259 -28.36 3.48 -10.01
N MET A 260 -29.19 3.56 -8.98
CA MET A 260 -30.64 3.71 -9.10
C MET A 260 -31.02 5.09 -9.65
N ALA A 261 -30.36 6.16 -9.18
CA ALA A 261 -30.57 7.52 -9.68
C ALA A 261 -30.24 7.65 -11.19
N LYS A 262 -29.16 7.02 -11.68
CA LYS A 262 -28.80 7.03 -13.11
C LYS A 262 -29.76 6.19 -13.96
N LYS A 263 -30.39 5.15 -13.41
CA LYS A 263 -31.35 4.29 -14.12
C LYS A 263 -32.74 4.94 -14.23
N GLU A 264 -33.15 5.74 -13.25
CA GLU A 264 -34.39 6.51 -13.30
C GLU A 264 -34.32 7.70 -14.27
N VAL A 265 -33.18 8.40 -14.33
CA VAL A 265 -32.97 9.50 -15.30
C VAL A 265 -32.99 8.94 -16.74
N ARG A 266 -32.32 7.81 -16.98
CA ARG A 266 -32.27 7.19 -18.32
C ARG A 266 -33.60 6.58 -18.79
N LYS A 267 -34.53 6.27 -17.88
CA LYS A 267 -35.90 5.84 -18.22
C LYS A 267 -36.82 7.00 -18.63
N ARG A 268 -36.50 8.24 -18.23
CA ARG A 268 -37.31 9.42 -18.57
C ARG A 268 -36.98 10.04 -19.94
N GLU A 269 -35.89 9.64 -20.58
CA GLU A 269 -35.40 10.23 -21.84
C GLU A 269 -35.66 9.42 -23.11
N ILE A 270 -36.52 8.39 -23.08
CA ILE A 270 -36.91 7.66 -24.31
C ILE A 270 -38.16 8.33 -24.90
N PRO A 271 -38.10 8.99 -26.08
CA PRO A 271 -39.29 9.55 -26.72
C PRO A 271 -40.03 8.44 -27.46
N GLU A 272 -41.32 8.27 -27.15
CA GLU A 272 -42.24 7.39 -27.87
C GLU A 272 -42.29 7.75 -29.37
N ARG A 273 -41.67 6.92 -30.22
CA ARG A 273 -41.97 6.93 -31.66
C ARG A 273 -43.38 6.37 -31.87
N ARG A 274 -44.38 7.26 -31.92
CA ARG A 274 -45.71 6.95 -32.45
C ARG A 274 -45.59 6.46 -33.89
N GLY A 275 -45.95 5.19 -34.11
CA GLY A 275 -46.34 4.71 -35.42
C GLY A 275 -47.59 5.44 -35.89
N ARG A 276 -47.60 5.83 -37.16
CA ARG A 276 -48.84 6.20 -37.86
C ARG A 276 -48.90 5.39 -39.15
N VAL A 277 -50.05 4.73 -39.29
CA VAL A 277 -50.64 4.13 -40.48
C VAL A 277 -50.73 5.17 -41.60
#